data_AF-A0A963TNZ6-F1
#
_entry.id   AF-A0A963TNZ6-F1
#
_cell.length_a   1.000
_cell.length_b   1.000
_cell.length_c   1.000
_cell.angle_alpha   90.00
_cell.angle_beta   90.00
_cell.angle_gamma   90.00
#
_symmetry.space_group_name_H-M   'P 1'
#
loop_
_entity.id
_entity.type
_entity.pdbx_description
1 polymer ?
#
loop_
_entity_poly.entity_id
_entity_poly.type
_entity_poly.pdbx_seq_one_letter_code
_entity_poly.pdbx_strand_id
1 'polypeptide(L)' 'IWVCTPGRWRLSIPRDEFCHFVAGSATYRADNGEVIDVTPGTAVFFPAGWVGECEVHETMRNTYYLTDREAGE' A
#
# COMPACT_ATOMS: atom_id res chain seq x y z
N ILE A 1 13.20 -0.57 3.83
CA ILE A 1 12.45 0.70 3.98
C ILE A 1 12.24 1.26 2.59
N TRP A 2 11.02 1.69 2.29
CA TRP A 2 10.66 2.34 1.03
C TRP A 2 10.18 3.77 1.29
N VAL A 3 10.42 4.66 0.32
CA VAL A 3 10.13 6.10 0.39
C VAL A 3 9.51 6.53 -0.92
N CYS A 4 8.47 7.37 -0.86
CA CYS A 4 7.80 7.86 -2.06
C CYS A 4 7.27 9.28 -1.91
N THR A 5 7.48 10.09 -2.94
CA THR A 5 7.01 11.47 -3.01
C THR A 5 5.54 11.55 -3.41
N PRO A 6 4.87 12.69 -3.18
CA PRO A 6 3.48 12.89 -3.58
C PRO A 6 3.22 12.59 -5.06
N GLY A 7 2.06 12.02 -5.32
CA GLY A 7 1.64 11.59 -6.65
C GLY A 7 0.49 10.59 -6.58
N ARG A 8 -0.08 10.26 -7.75
CA ARG A 8 -1.22 9.34 -7.85
C ARG A 8 -1.05 8.38 -9.02
N TRP A 9 -1.20 7.09 -8.78
CA TRP A 9 -1.05 6.04 -9.79
C TRP A 9 -1.85 4.79 -9.45
N ARG A 10 -2.12 3.97 -10.47
CA ARG A 10 -2.64 2.61 -10.28
C ARG A 10 -1.54 1.64 -9.87
N LEU A 11 -1.88 0.69 -9.03
CA LEU A 11 -1.02 -0.40 -8.59
C LEU A 11 -1.75 -1.75 -8.65
N SER A 12 -0.95 -2.79 -8.84
CA SER A 12 -1.33 -4.19 -8.70
C SER A 12 -0.29 -4.85 -7.81
N ILE A 13 -0.76 -5.47 -6.73
CA ILE A 13 0.08 -6.09 -5.71
C ILE A 13 0.07 -7.61 -5.97
N PRO A 14 1.14 -8.19 -6.54
CA PRO A 14 1.12 -9.58 -7.02
C PRO A 14 1.32 -10.62 -5.90
N ARG A 15 1.79 -10.20 -4.72
CA ARG A 15 2.10 -11.03 -3.56
C ARG A 15 1.53 -10.42 -2.31
N ASP A 16 1.31 -11.24 -1.29
CA ASP A 16 0.93 -10.71 0.01
C ASP A 16 2.03 -9.76 0.51
N GLU A 17 1.63 -8.53 0.80
CA GLU A 17 2.51 -7.45 1.25
C GLU A 17 1.99 -6.86 2.56
N PHE A 18 2.80 -6.95 3.61
CA PHE A 18 2.55 -6.22 4.84
C PHE A 18 3.36 -4.93 4.85
N CYS A 19 2.70 -3.80 5.08
CA CYS A 19 3.31 -2.47 5.18
C CYS A 19 3.04 -1.86 6.56
N HIS A 20 4.06 -1.31 7.19
CA HIS A 20 3.93 -0.42 8.34
C HIS A 20 4.47 0.97 7.96
N PHE A 21 3.57 1.94 7.92
CA PHE A 21 3.84 3.32 7.53
C PHE A 21 4.37 4.11 8.73
N VAL A 22 5.51 4.77 8.56
CA VAL A 22 6.23 5.45 9.66
C VAL A 22 6.34 6.97 9.46
N ALA A 23 5.99 7.49 8.28
CA ALA A 23 5.97 8.91 7.97
C ALA A 23 5.06 9.20 6.77
N GLY A 24 4.59 10.44 6.66
CA GLY A 24 3.77 10.94 5.55
C GLY A 24 2.32 10.47 5.59
N SER A 25 1.61 10.64 4.47
CA SER A 25 0.21 10.25 4.33
C SER A 25 -0.15 9.88 2.91
N ALA A 26 -1.06 8.92 2.76
CA ALA A 26 -1.60 8.49 1.47
C ALA A 26 -3.01 7.90 1.64
N THR A 27 -3.74 7.80 0.54
CA THR A 27 -5.00 7.06 0.48
C THR A 27 -4.87 5.97 -0.59
N TYR A 28 -5.16 4.72 -0.22
CA TYR A 28 -5.29 3.60 -1.12
C TYR A 28 -6.77 3.33 -1.38
N ARG A 29 -7.15 3.19 -2.66
CA ARG A 29 -8.52 2.88 -3.07
C ARG A 29 -8.51 1.63 -3.93
N ALA A 30 -9.09 0.55 -3.43
CA ALA A 30 -9.22 -0.68 -4.19
C ALA A 30 -10.33 -0.54 -5.24
N ASP A 31 -10.22 -1.29 -6.34
CA ASP A 31 -11.25 -1.29 -7.40
C ASP A 31 -12.61 -1.83 -6.89
N ASN A 32 -12.63 -2.59 -5.80
CA ASN A 32 -13.85 -3.08 -5.15
C ASN A 32 -14.53 -2.04 -4.22
N GLY A 33 -13.95 -0.84 -4.08
CA GLY A 33 -14.48 0.25 -3.26
C GLY A 33 -13.90 0.35 -1.85
N GLU A 34 -13.03 -0.57 -1.41
CA GLU A 34 -12.28 -0.40 -0.15
C GLU A 34 -11.40 0.85 -0.21
N VAL A 35 -11.37 1.60 0.89
CA VAL A 35 -10.50 2.78 1.04
C VAL A 35 -9.70 2.63 2.32
N ILE A 36 -8.39 2.81 2.21
CA ILE A 36 -7.44 2.71 3.32
C ILE A 36 -6.66 4.02 3.38
N ASP A 37 -6.90 4.82 4.41
CA ASP A 37 -6.09 5.99 4.71
C ASP A 37 -4.90 5.58 5.57
N VAL A 38 -3.70 5.99 5.16
CA VAL A 38 -2.46 5.71 5.89
C VAL A 38 -1.85 6.98 6.44
N THR A 39 -1.43 6.90 7.70
CA THR A 39 -0.67 7.92 8.43
C THR A 39 0.44 7.22 9.22
N PRO A 40 1.34 7.95 9.91
CA PRO A 40 2.37 7.31 10.72
C PRO A 40 1.76 6.43 11.81
N GLY A 41 2.15 5.15 11.85
CA GLY A 41 1.62 4.12 12.73
C GLY A 41 0.57 3.20 12.08
N THR A 42 0.07 3.52 10.88
CA THR A 42 -0.84 2.63 10.16
C THR A 42 -0.10 1.37 9.69
N ALA A 43 -0.66 0.20 9.97
CA ALA A 43 -0.24 -1.07 9.41
C ALA A 43 -1.31 -1.60 8.46
N VAL A 44 -0.90 -2.02 7.27
CA VAL A 44 -1.80 -2.52 6.22
C VAL A 44 -1.25 -3.84 5.71
N PHE A 45 -2.14 -4.82 5.55
CA PHE A 45 -1.86 -6.03 4.81
C PHE A 45 -2.59 -5.96 3.48
N PHE A 46 -1.85 -5.92 2.38
CA PHE A 46 -2.37 -6.01 1.02
C PHE A 46 -2.28 -7.48 0.58
N PRO A 47 -3.41 -8.18 0.43
CA PRO A 47 -3.40 -9.54 -0.09
C PRO A 47 -2.89 -9.58 -1.53
N ALA A 48 -2.26 -10.69 -1.92
CA ALA A 48 -1.91 -10.95 -3.31
C ALA A 48 -3.16 -10.81 -4.20
N GLY A 49 -3.01 -10.06 -5.29
CA GLY A 49 -4.10 -9.70 -6.19
C GLY A 49 -4.83 -8.41 -5.82
N TRP A 50 -4.42 -7.69 -4.76
CA TRP A 50 -4.96 -6.37 -4.47
C TRP A 50 -4.66 -5.42 -5.64
N VAL A 51 -5.71 -4.79 -6.17
CA VAL A 51 -5.63 -3.84 -7.29
C VAL A 51 -6.39 -2.57 -6.96
N GLY A 52 -5.82 -1.45 -7.35
CA GLY A 52 -6.42 -0.16 -7.07
C GLY A 52 -5.50 0.99 -7.39
N GLU A 53 -5.72 2.09 -6.68
CA GLU A 53 -5.01 3.34 -6.83
C GLU A 53 -4.40 3.77 -5.49
N CYS A 54 -3.21 4.36 -5.54
CA CYS A 54 -2.57 5.02 -4.41
C CYS A 54 -2.42 6.49 -4.76
N GLU A 55 -2.84 7.34 -3.83
CA GLU A 55 -2.61 8.77 -3.85
C GLU A 55 -1.78 9.15 -2.63
N VAL A 56 -0.52 9.50 -2.85
CA VAL A 56 0.39 9.99 -1.81
C VAL A 56 0.22 11.50 -1.69
N HIS A 57 -0.19 11.95 -0.51
CA HIS A 57 -0.46 13.36 -0.21
C HIS A 57 0.78 14.07 0.31
N GLU A 58 1.55 13.39 1.16
CA GLU A 58 2.81 13.84 1.75
C GLU A 58 3.85 12.72 1.60
N THR A 59 5.11 13.06 1.32
CA THR A 59 6.20 12.09 1.15
C THR A 59 6.13 10.99 2.23
N MET A 60 5.78 9.77 1.80
CA MET A 60 5.54 8.66 2.70
C MET A 60 6.78 7.78 2.87
N ARG A 61 6.90 7.14 4.04
CA ARG A 61 7.90 6.11 4.32
C ARG A 61 7.25 4.90 4.96
N ASN A 62 7.62 3.71 4.52
CA ASN A 62 7.17 2.46 5.15
C ASN A 62 8.30 1.43 5.29
N THR A 63 8.11 0.51 6.22
CA THR A 63 8.75 -0.81 6.21
C THR A 63 7.77 -1.80 5.64
N TYR A 64 8.24 -2.73 4.83
CA TYR A 64 7.38 -3.73 4.20
C TYR A 64 7.99 -5.13 4.32
N TYR A 65 7.12 -6.13 4.26
CA TYR A 65 7.45 -7.55 4.19
C TYR A 65 6.60 -8.19 3.08
N LEU A 66 7.26 -8.85 2.14
CA LEU A 66 6.62 -9.61 1.07
C LEU A 66 6.70 -11.09 1.43
N THR A 67 5.59 -11.80 1.29
CA THR A 67 5.59 -13.27 1.40
C THR A 67 5.80 -13.90 0.02
N ASP A 68 6.06 -15.21 0.00
CA ASP A 68 6.14 -15.98 -1.25
C ASP A 68 4.77 -16.32 -1.85
N ARG A 69 3.65 -16.09 -1.13
CA ARG A 69 2.30 -16.37 -1.63
C ARG A 69 1.93 -15.41 -2.76
N GLU A 70 1.66 -15.96 -3.94
CA GLU A 70 1.19 -15.22 -5.12
C GLU A 70 -0.34 -15.29 -5.25
N ALA A 71 -0.90 -14.43 -6.11
CA ALA A 71 -2.34 -14.41 -6.35
C ALA A 71 -2.79 -15.73 -7.02
N GLY A 72 -3.74 -16.42 -6.38
CA GLY A 72 -4.34 -17.65 -6.93
C GLY A 72 -3.75 -18.97 -6.43
N GLU A 73 -2.76 -18.94 -5.52
CA GLU A 73 -2.40 -20.06 -4.63
C GLU A 73 -3.39 -20.21 -3.46
#